data_AF-A0A970Y933-F1
#
_entry.id   AF-A0A970Y933-F1
#
_cell.length_a   1.000
_cell.length_b   1.000
_cell.length_c   1.000
_cell.angle_alpha   90.00
_cell.angle_beta   90.00
_cell.angle_gamma   90.00
#
_symmetry.space_group_name_H-M   'P 1'
#
loop_
_entity.id
_entity.type
_entity.pdbx_description
1 polymer ?
#
loop_
_entity_poly.entity_id
_entity_poly.type
_entity_poly.pdbx_seq_one_letter_code
_entity_poly.pdbx_strand_id
1 'polypeptide(L)' 'MYCPECGTLIPPGEEICKGCGKYSSQIREELLALSEKMPASKCKKCGADVYTGQHYCVTCGVDLKA' A
#
# COMPACT_ATOMS: atom_id res chain seq x y z
N MET A 1 -6.77 23.31 1.30
CA MET A 1 -7.72 22.47 0.52
C MET A 1 -8.69 21.79 1.48
N TYR A 2 -9.91 21.42 1.12
CA TYR A 2 -10.81 20.69 2.02
C TYR A 2 -10.71 19.18 1.79
N CYS A 3 -10.78 18.39 2.85
CA CYS A 3 -10.78 16.93 2.77
C CYS A 3 -12.09 16.45 2.14
N PRO A 4 -12.07 15.64 1.06
CA PRO A 4 -13.29 15.13 0.43
C PRO A 4 -14.02 14.11 1.32
N GLU A 5 -13.33 13.49 2.28
CA GLU A 5 -13.90 12.46 3.15
C GLU A 5 -14.64 13.04 4.36
N CYS A 6 -14.12 14.11 4.97
CA CYS A 6 -14.66 14.66 6.22
C CYS A 6 -14.92 16.17 6.20
N GLY A 7 -14.61 16.86 5.10
CA GLY A 7 -14.83 18.31 4.95
C GLY A 7 -13.90 19.19 5.77
N THR A 8 -12.91 18.63 6.48
CA THR A 8 -11.95 19.41 7.28
C THR A 8 -10.96 20.16 6.39
N LEU A 9 -10.58 21.38 6.78
CA LEU A 9 -9.53 22.14 6.11
C LEU A 9 -8.17 21.44 6.29
N ILE A 10 -7.55 21.06 5.17
CA ILE A 10 -6.18 20.59 5.07
C ILE A 10 -5.29 21.80 4.73
N PRO A 11 -4.38 22.20 5.64
CA PRO A 11 -3.46 23.30 5.39
C PRO A 11 -2.46 22.96 4.27
N PRO A 12 -1.95 23.97 3.53
CA PRO A 12 -0.98 23.75 2.48
C PRO A 12 0.32 23.16 3.04
N GLY A 13 0.82 22.09 2.42
CA GLY A 13 1.98 21.33 2.89
C GLY A 13 1.63 20.15 3.81
N GLU A 14 0.36 20.01 4.23
CA GLU A 14 -0.11 18.79 4.89
C GLU A 14 -0.82 17.86 3.90
N GLU A 15 -0.36 16.62 3.96
CA GLU A 15 -0.66 15.56 3.02
C GLU A 15 -1.69 14.56 3.58
N ILE A 16 -1.86 14.60 4.90
CA ILE A 16 -2.75 13.78 5.71
C ILE A 16 -3.73 14.70 6.42
N CYS A 17 -5.02 14.42 6.30
CA CYS A 17 -6.05 15.17 7.00
C CYS A 17 -5.97 14.88 8.51
N LYS A 18 -5.76 15.91 9.33
CA LYS A 18 -5.76 15.82 10.81
C LYS A 18 -7.13 15.46 11.41
N GLY A 19 -8.22 15.71 10.68
CA GLY A 19 -9.57 15.44 11.16
C GLY A 19 -9.94 13.96 11.12
N CYS A 20 -9.67 13.30 9.99
CA CYS A 20 -10.03 11.89 9.77
C CYS A 20 -8.83 10.94 9.67
N GLY A 21 -7.60 11.46 9.62
CA GLY A 21 -6.37 10.69 9.47
C GLY A 21 -6.11 10.15 8.07
N LYS A 22 -6.95 10.47 7.08
CA LYS A 22 -6.79 9.99 5.70
C LYS A 22 -5.91 10.90 4.85
N TYR A 23 -5.15 10.28 3.95
CA TYR A 23 -4.34 10.97 2.95
C TYR A 23 -5.21 11.76 1.98
N SER A 24 -4.71 12.91 1.54
CA SER A 24 -5.28 13.64 0.41
C SER A 24 -5.29 12.75 -0.83
N SER A 25 -6.27 12.98 -1.73
CA SER A 25 -6.44 12.18 -2.95
C SER A 25 -5.18 12.11 -3.80
N GLN A 26 -4.40 13.20 -3.87
CA GLN A 26 -3.16 13.28 -4.66
C GLN A 26 -2.11 12.23 -4.24
N ILE A 27 -2.00 11.94 -2.95
CA ILE A 27 -0.93 11.07 -2.44
C ILE A 27 -1.43 9.65 -2.29
N ARG A 28 -2.75 9.49 -2.15
CA ARG A 28 -3.39 8.19 -2.16
C ARG A 28 -3.07 7.43 -3.45
N GLU A 29 -3.06 8.10 -4.60
CA GLU A 29 -2.69 7.49 -5.89
C GLU A 29 -1.21 7.04 -5.91
N GLU A 30 -0.29 7.89 -5.44
CA GLU A 30 1.13 7.53 -5.34
C GLU A 30 1.39 6.40 -4.34
N LEU A 31 0.70 6.39 -3.19
CA LEU A 31 0.83 5.36 -2.16
C LEU A 31 0.26 4.01 -2.64
N LEU A 32 -0.86 4.01 -3.38
CA LEU A 32 -1.40 2.80 -3.98
C LEU A 32 -0.43 2.24 -5.02
N ALA A 33 0.11 3.09 -5.90
CA ALA A 33 1.08 2.68 -6.91
C ALA A 33 2.38 2.13 -6.28
N LEU A 34 2.80 2.66 -5.13
CA LEU A 34 3.91 2.09 -4.36
C LEU A 34 3.55 0.74 -3.75
N SER A 35 2.36 0.61 -3.16
CA SER A 35 1.90 -0.62 -2.52
C SER A 35 1.82 -1.81 -3.49
N GLU A 36 1.53 -1.56 -4.76
CA GLU A 36 1.51 -2.61 -5.80
C GLU A 36 2.92 -3.08 -6.18
N LYS A 37 3.93 -2.21 -6.03
CA LYS A 37 5.33 -2.53 -6.35
C LYS A 37 6.12 -3.13 -5.18
N MET A 38 5.57 -3.09 -3.98
CA MET A 38 6.24 -3.63 -2.80
C MET A 38 5.88 -5.11 -2.60
N PRO A 39 6.87 -5.95 -2.26
CA PRO A 39 6.57 -7.32 -1.88
C PRO A 39 5.75 -7.33 -0.60
N ALA A 40 4.61 -8.03 -0.64
CA ALA A 40 3.74 -8.23 0.50
C ALA A 40 4.40 -9.10 1.59
N SER A 41 5.27 -10.02 1.18
CA SER A 41 5.97 -10.95 2.07
C SER A 41 7.21 -11.51 1.38
N LYS A 42 8.01 -12.28 2.13
CA LYS A 42 9.11 -13.07 1.57
C LYS A 42 8.79 -14.56 1.67
N CYS A 43 9.17 -15.32 0.66
CA CYS A 43 9.02 -16.75 0.61
C CYS A 43 9.84 -17.40 1.74
N LYS A 44 9.18 -18.13 2.64
CA LYS A 44 9.85 -18.80 3.78
C LYS A 44 10.89 -19.85 3.38
N LYS A 45 10.76 -20.42 2.17
CA LYS A 45 11.67 -21.46 1.66
C LYS A 45 12.94 -20.93 0.98
N CYS A 46 12.82 -19.89 0.15
CA CYS A 46 13.94 -19.39 -0.68
C CYS A 46 14.27 -17.91 -0.47
N GLY A 47 13.49 -17.16 0.32
CA GLY A 47 13.69 -15.74 0.57
C GLY A 47 13.24 -14.79 -0.54
N ALA A 48 12.72 -15.32 -1.66
CA ALA A 48 12.24 -14.50 -2.77
C ALA A 48 11.06 -13.61 -2.39
N ASP A 49 10.92 -12.49 -3.10
CA ASP A 49 9.85 -11.53 -2.91
C ASP A 49 8.49 -12.08 -3.39
N VAL A 50 7.51 -12.02 -2.49
CA VAL A 50 6.13 -12.48 -2.72
C VAL A 50 5.22 -11.26 -2.72
N TYR A 51 4.56 -11.04 -3.85
CA TYR A 51 3.59 -9.99 -4.08
C TYR A 51 2.17 -10.45 -3.73
N THR A 52 1.31 -9.50 -3.39
CA THR A 52 -0.10 -9.75 -3.05
C THR A 52 -0.81 -10.49 -4.19
N GLY A 53 -1.51 -11.59 -3.86
CA GLY A 53 -2.24 -12.41 -4.84
C GLY A 53 -1.47 -13.61 -5.40
N GLN A 54 -0.17 -13.77 -5.10
CA GLN A 54 0.56 -15.00 -5.47
C GLN A 54 0.15 -16.19 -4.59
N HIS A 55 -0.22 -17.30 -5.22
CA HIS A 55 -0.55 -18.56 -4.54
C HIS A 55 0.67 -19.46 -4.34
N TYR A 56 1.63 -19.39 -5.26
CA TYR A 56 2.89 -20.12 -5.23
C TYR A 56 4.05 -19.15 -5.43
N CYS A 57 5.22 -19.49 -4.91
CA CYS A 57 6.42 -18.71 -5.13
C CYS A 57 6.89 -18.88 -6.58
N VAL A 58 6.93 -17.79 -7.35
CA VAL A 58 7.41 -17.80 -8.76
C VAL A 58 8.88 -18.20 -8.90
N THR A 59 9.67 -18.14 -7.82
CA THR A 59 11.10 -18.48 -7.85
C THR A 59 11.37 -19.95 -7.54
N CYS A 60 10.68 -20.54 -6.56
CA CYS A 60 10.98 -21.90 -6.10
C CYS A 60 9.80 -22.88 -6.15
N GLY A 61 8.62 -22.42 -6.58
CA GLY A 61 7.43 -23.26 -6.75
C GLY A 61 6.79 -23.75 -5.45
N VAL A 62 7.22 -23.27 -4.28
CA VAL A 62 6.58 -23.63 -3.01
C VAL A 62 5.20 -22.98 -2.92
N ASP A 63 4.24 -23.70 -2.36
CA ASP A 63 2.93 -23.16 -2.06
C ASP A 63 3.03 -22.13 -0.92
N LEU A 64 2.38 -20.98 -1.10
CA LEU A 64 2.40 -19.86 -0.17
C LEU A 64 1.11 -19.78 0.64
N LYS A 65 0.06 -20.52 0.24
CA LYS A 65 -1.13 -20.76 1.07
C LYS A 65 -0.83 -21.92 2.00
N ALA A 66 -0.24 -21.63 3.14
CA ALA A 66 -0.15 -22.56 4.27
C ALA A 66 -1.25 -22.25 5.29
#